data_AF-A0A7C6PMW4-F1
#
_entry.id   AF-A0A7C6PMW4-F1
#
_cell.length_a   1.000
_cell.length_b   1.000
_cell.length_c   1.000
_cell.angle_alpha   90.00
_cell.angle_beta   90.00
_cell.angle_gamma   90.00
#
_symmetry.space_group_name_H-M   'P 1'
#
loop_
_entity.id
_entity.type
_entity.pdbx_description
1 polymer ?
#
loop_
_entity_poly.entity_id
_entity_poly.type
_entity_poly.pdbx_seq_one_letter_code
_entity_poly.pdbx_strand_id
1 'polypeptide(L)'
;MRPLFTPLAATLNAWSREAELTADRAGYLCCRGDVEPGLRALLLLALGSRKYLNEINLSDYLWQENGVEGFYGKLNLWFGKGGFGYDHPYLVQRVKRLIEFAYSDVGQALSRKSQILTRAMPAGTLGPAPTKKLMEKPIEKAGARKQTERRARFCRHCGFEIGLSGGQKCPVCGSDVR
;
A
#
# COMPACT_ATOMS: atom_id res chain seq x y z
N MET A 1 0.78 -37.23 2.33
CA MET A 1 1.52 -36.33 1.42
C MET A 1 1.68 -34.87 1.92
N ARG A 2 1.37 -34.53 3.19
CA ARG A 2 1.54 -33.15 3.71
C ARG A 2 2.95 -32.73 4.24
N PRO A 3 3.87 -33.62 4.69
CA PRO A 3 5.07 -33.17 5.41
C PRO A 3 6.25 -32.72 4.51
N LEU A 4 6.23 -33.04 3.21
CA LEU A 4 7.24 -32.52 2.25
C LEU A 4 6.89 -31.11 1.74
N PHE A 5 5.61 -30.73 1.79
CA PHE A 5 5.14 -29.45 1.27
C PHE A 5 5.41 -28.29 2.24
N THR A 6 5.51 -28.59 3.54
CA THR A 6 5.72 -27.61 4.61
C THR A 6 7.06 -26.87 4.55
N PRO A 7 8.24 -27.52 4.36
CA PRO A 7 9.50 -26.77 4.23
C PRO A 7 9.55 -25.94 2.94
N LEU A 8 9.02 -26.45 1.83
CA LEU A 8 8.95 -25.70 0.57
C LEU A 8 8.03 -24.49 0.67
N ALA A 9 6.86 -24.64 1.29
CA ALA A 9 5.95 -23.52 1.53
C ALA A 9 6.59 -22.45 2.43
N ALA A 10 7.32 -22.86 3.47
CA ALA A 10 8.01 -21.93 4.36
C ALA A 10 9.09 -21.11 3.65
N THR A 11 9.88 -21.72 2.76
CA THR A 11 10.91 -21.00 1.98
C THR A 11 10.30 -20.08 0.94
N LEU A 12 9.25 -20.52 0.24
CA LEU A 12 8.51 -19.68 -0.71
C LEU A 12 7.85 -18.48 -0.01
N ASN A 13 7.25 -18.68 1.16
CA ASN A 13 6.68 -17.59 1.97
C ASN A 13 7.79 -16.62 2.44
N ALA A 14 8.97 -17.12 2.82
CA ALA A 14 10.10 -16.27 3.17
C ALA A 14 10.56 -15.41 1.99
N TRP A 15 10.66 -16.02 0.79
CA TRP A 15 10.99 -15.29 -0.42
C TRP A 15 9.93 -14.24 -0.77
N SER A 16 8.65 -14.59 -0.68
CA SER A 16 7.53 -13.66 -0.89
C SER A 16 7.61 -12.43 0.04
N ARG A 17 7.94 -12.64 1.32
CA ARG A 17 8.10 -11.55 2.29
C ARG A 17 9.23 -10.57 1.90
N GLU A 18 10.37 -11.07 1.43
CA GLU A 18 11.47 -10.23 0.95
C GLU A 18 11.14 -9.55 -0.39
N ALA A 19 10.33 -10.20 -1.24
CA ALA A 19 9.86 -9.62 -2.48
C ALA A 19 8.96 -8.39 -2.24
N GLU A 20 8.09 -8.42 -1.23
CA GLU A 20 7.30 -7.24 -0.81
C GLU A 20 8.17 -6.06 -0.39
N LEU A 21 9.22 -6.30 0.40
CA LEU A 21 10.16 -5.24 0.81
C LEU A 21 10.91 -4.66 -0.40
N THR A 22 11.24 -5.51 -1.38
CA THR A 22 11.87 -5.08 -2.62
C THR A 22 10.90 -4.25 -3.47
N ALA A 23 9.63 -4.62 -3.53
CA ALA A 23 8.58 -3.87 -4.21
C ALA A 23 8.37 -2.48 -3.58
N ASP A 24 8.38 -2.38 -2.24
CA ASP A 24 8.28 -1.09 -1.53
C ASP A 24 9.43 -0.15 -1.90
N ARG A 25 10.67 -0.68 -1.96
CA ARG A 25 11.86 0.08 -2.39
C ARG A 25 11.77 0.52 -3.84
N ALA A 26 11.29 -0.35 -4.72
CA ALA A 26 11.07 0.00 -6.13
C ALA A 26 10.01 1.11 -6.26
N GLY A 27 8.93 1.04 -5.48
CA GLY A 27 7.91 2.08 -5.40
C GLY A 27 8.49 3.45 -5.02
N TYR A 28 9.35 3.50 -4.00
CA TYR A 28 10.07 4.73 -3.63
C TYR A 28 10.89 5.32 -4.78
N LEU A 29 11.60 4.48 -5.54
CA LEU A 29 12.38 4.92 -6.71
C LEU A 29 11.46 5.41 -7.85
N CYS A 30 10.34 4.73 -8.10
CA CYS A 30 9.33 5.14 -9.08
C CYS A 30 8.68 6.49 -8.72
N CYS A 31 8.52 6.77 -7.41
CA CYS A 31 8.07 8.05 -6.88
C CYS A 31 9.17 9.11 -6.84
N ARG A 32 10.27 8.93 -7.59
CA ARG A 32 11.39 9.88 -7.71
C ARG A 32 12.04 10.20 -6.36
N GLY A 33 12.03 9.25 -5.43
CA GLY A 33 12.57 9.46 -4.09
C GLY A 33 11.63 10.19 -3.13
N ASP A 34 10.37 10.37 -3.49
CA ASP A 34 9.35 10.78 -2.52
C ASP A 34 8.86 9.55 -1.75
N VAL A 35 9.09 9.54 -0.44
CA VAL A 35 8.70 8.44 0.45
C VAL A 35 7.23 8.52 0.84
N GLU A 36 6.63 9.72 0.78
CA GLU A 36 5.29 9.98 1.30
C GLU A 36 4.19 9.16 0.60
N PRO A 37 4.16 9.00 -0.73
CA PRO A 37 3.15 8.18 -1.40
C PRO A 37 3.17 6.71 -0.93
N GLY A 38 4.36 6.14 -0.75
CA GLY A 38 4.54 4.76 -0.28
C GLY A 38 4.10 4.60 1.18
N LEU A 39 4.49 5.53 2.05
CA LEU A 39 4.08 5.51 3.46
C LEU A 39 2.57 5.64 3.60
N ARG A 40 1.96 6.60 2.91
CA ARG A 40 0.50 6.81 2.96
C ARG A 40 -0.26 5.59 2.45
N ALA A 41 0.23 4.92 1.40
CA ALA A 41 -0.38 3.70 0.89
C ALA A 41 -0.33 2.57 1.93
N LEU A 42 0.83 2.32 2.54
CA LEU A 42 0.99 1.29 3.56
C LEU A 42 0.18 1.59 4.83
N LEU A 43 0.17 2.85 5.29
CA LEU A 43 -0.63 3.28 6.43
C LEU A 43 -2.13 3.21 6.16
N LEU A 44 -2.56 3.52 4.93
CA LEU A 44 -3.96 3.37 4.54
C LEU A 44 -4.40 1.91 4.57
N LEU A 45 -3.53 0.99 4.13
CA LEU A 45 -3.78 -0.46 4.24
C LEU A 45 -3.86 -0.90 5.71
N ALA A 46 -3.01 -0.35 6.58
CA ALA A 46 -2.98 -0.70 7.99
C ALA A 46 -4.21 -0.20 8.75
N LEU A 47 -4.64 1.03 8.47
CA LEU A 47 -5.78 1.68 9.13
C LEU A 47 -7.14 1.29 8.53
N GLY A 48 -7.18 0.96 7.24
CA GLY A 48 -8.42 0.75 6.49
C GLY A 48 -9.31 1.99 6.33
N SER A 49 -8.85 3.18 6.76
CA SER A 49 -9.64 4.40 6.80
C SER A 49 -8.84 5.62 6.36
N ARG A 50 -9.36 6.35 5.37
CA ARG A 50 -8.78 7.62 4.90
C ARG A 50 -8.91 8.75 5.92
N LYS A 51 -9.90 8.68 6.81
CA LYS A 51 -10.11 9.71 7.85
C LYS A 51 -8.96 9.69 8.85
N TYR A 52 -8.65 8.50 9.38
CA TYR A 52 -7.61 8.33 10.40
C TYR A 52 -6.19 8.45 9.84
N LEU A 53 -6.00 8.40 8.52
CA LEU A 53 -4.69 8.53 7.90
C LEU A 53 -3.99 9.86 8.22
N ASN A 54 -4.76 10.95 8.41
CA ASN A 54 -4.20 12.25 8.76
C ASN A 54 -4.10 12.48 10.28
N GLU A 55 -4.72 11.61 11.08
CA GLU A 55 -4.74 11.68 12.54
C GLU A 55 -3.73 10.71 13.18
N ILE A 56 -3.16 9.78 12.39
CA ILE A 56 -2.27 8.75 12.91
C ILE A 56 -0.94 9.34 13.39
N ASN A 57 -0.54 8.97 14.60
CA ASN A 57 0.82 9.20 15.07
C ASN A 57 1.76 8.11 14.52
N LEU A 58 2.65 8.50 13.61
CA LEU A 58 3.62 7.58 13.02
C LEU A 58 4.59 6.98 14.05
N SER A 59 4.97 7.74 15.10
CA SER A 59 5.88 7.21 16.13
C SER A 59 5.24 6.06 16.91
N ASP A 60 3.97 6.23 17.29
CA ASP A 60 3.24 5.22 18.08
C ASP A 60 2.93 3.99 17.23
N TYR A 61 2.63 4.21 15.94
CA TYR A 61 2.47 3.12 14.98
C TYR A 61 3.76 2.31 14.81
N LEU A 62 4.91 2.98 14.68
CA LEU A 62 6.21 2.31 14.58
C LEU A 62 6.60 1.59 15.88
N TRP A 63 6.17 2.08 17.04
CA TRP A 63 6.43 1.41 18.32
C TRP A 63 5.82 0.01 18.40
N GLN A 64 4.74 -0.25 17.67
CA GLN A 64 4.12 -1.59 17.58
C GLN A 64 5.08 -2.66 17.06
N GLU A 65 6.12 -2.24 16.32
CA GLU A 65 7.13 -3.15 15.77
C GLU A 65 7.91 -3.88 16.87
N ASN A 66 8.15 -3.24 18.02
CA ASN A 66 8.83 -3.86 19.15
C ASN A 66 8.10 -5.12 19.64
N GLY A 67 6.77 -5.14 19.53
CA GLY A 67 5.95 -6.32 19.84
C GLY A 67 6.11 -7.44 18.81
N VAL A 68 6.42 -7.09 17.56
CA VAL A 68 6.66 -8.04 16.46
C VAL A 68 8.07 -8.63 16.52
N GLU A 69 9.08 -7.83 16.87
CA GLU A 69 10.47 -8.28 16.98
C GLU A 69 10.76 -9.15 18.21
N GLY A 70 9.87 -9.11 19.21
CA GLY A 70 9.94 -9.96 20.40
C GLY A 70 9.86 -11.46 20.09
N PHE A 71 10.32 -12.28 21.03
CA PHE A 71 10.35 -13.75 20.93
C PHE A 71 9.00 -14.34 20.50
N TYR A 72 7.90 -13.86 21.11
CA TYR A 72 6.54 -14.29 20.77
C TYR A 72 6.07 -13.82 19.39
N GLY A 73 6.48 -12.63 18.94
CA GLY A 73 6.16 -12.12 17.60
C GLY A 73 6.84 -12.93 16.50
N LYS A 74 8.12 -13.28 16.71
CA LYS A 74 8.88 -14.17 15.82
C LYS A 74 8.33 -15.59 15.83
N LEU A 75 7.96 -16.13 16.99
CA LEU A 75 7.28 -17.42 17.09
C LEU A 75 5.93 -17.41 16.37
N ASN A 76 5.14 -16.34 16.46
CA ASN A 76 3.85 -16.27 15.77
C ASN A 76 4.03 -16.15 14.23
N LEU A 77 5.09 -15.47 13.78
CA LEU A 77 5.46 -15.39 12.37
C LEU A 77 5.97 -16.75 11.83
N TRP A 78 6.60 -17.60 12.65
CA TRP A 78 7.15 -18.89 12.20
C TRP A 78 6.27 -20.11 12.47
N PHE A 79 5.53 -20.10 13.56
CA PHE A 79 4.76 -21.25 14.06
C PHE A 79 3.26 -20.95 14.25
N GLY A 80 2.87 -19.67 14.24
CA GLY A 80 1.46 -19.28 14.21
C GLY A 80 0.85 -19.42 12.81
N LYS A 81 -0.32 -18.82 12.59
CA LYS A 81 -0.90 -18.67 11.24
C LYS A 81 0.05 -17.95 10.26
N GLY A 82 1.09 -17.29 10.76
CA GLY A 82 2.12 -16.57 10.01
C GLY A 82 3.16 -17.44 9.27
N GLY A 83 3.53 -18.60 9.78
CA GLY A 83 4.69 -19.33 9.23
C GLY A 83 4.34 -20.14 7.98
N PHE A 84 3.24 -20.88 8.08
CA PHE A 84 2.73 -21.69 6.99
C PHE A 84 1.69 -20.96 6.12
N GLY A 85 1.22 -19.77 6.53
CA GLY A 85 0.11 -19.07 5.88
C GLY A 85 0.21 -17.54 5.76
N TYR A 86 1.27 -16.88 6.24
CA TYR A 86 1.54 -15.48 5.86
C TYR A 86 2.66 -15.39 4.83
N ASP A 87 2.25 -14.97 3.65
CA ASP A 87 3.05 -14.62 2.47
C ASP A 87 3.57 -13.17 2.50
N HIS A 88 3.03 -12.32 3.38
CA HIS A 88 3.40 -10.91 3.48
C HIS A 88 3.95 -10.51 4.86
N PRO A 89 4.92 -9.57 4.94
CA PRO A 89 5.37 -9.02 6.21
C PRO A 89 4.28 -8.16 6.87
N TYR A 90 4.36 -7.95 8.19
CA TYR A 90 3.46 -7.03 8.87
C TYR A 90 3.62 -5.61 8.30
N LEU A 91 2.52 -4.90 8.13
CA LEU A 91 2.53 -3.54 7.54
C LEU A 91 3.42 -2.57 8.32
N VAL A 92 3.47 -2.69 9.65
CA VAL A 92 4.40 -1.91 10.50
C VAL A 92 5.86 -2.13 10.09
N GLN A 93 6.26 -3.38 9.82
CA GLN A 93 7.62 -3.69 9.38
C GLN A 93 7.90 -3.10 8.01
N ARG A 94 6.94 -3.20 7.07
CA ARG A 94 7.08 -2.61 5.73
C ARG A 94 7.28 -1.10 5.80
N VAL A 95 6.47 -0.40 6.62
CA VAL A 95 6.60 1.05 6.84
C VAL A 95 7.97 1.38 7.40
N LYS A 96 8.44 0.70 8.45
CA LYS A 96 9.78 0.92 9.02
C LYS A 96 10.89 0.69 7.99
N ARG A 97 10.87 -0.45 7.29
CA ARG A 97 11.89 -0.80 6.29
C ARG A 97 11.92 0.15 5.10
N LEU A 98 10.77 0.70 4.72
CA LEU A 98 10.68 1.73 3.69
C LEU A 98 11.33 3.04 4.14
N ILE A 99 11.05 3.49 5.37
CA ILE A 99 11.68 4.67 5.99
C ILE A 99 13.20 4.47 6.04
N GLU A 100 13.66 3.36 6.62
CA GLU A 100 15.09 3.03 6.73
C GLU A 100 15.78 3.03 5.37
N PHE A 101 15.16 2.43 4.35
CA PHE A 101 15.71 2.44 3.01
C PHE A 101 15.77 3.85 2.42
N ALA A 102 14.68 4.62 2.50
CA ALA A 102 14.61 5.97 1.95
C ALA A 102 15.69 6.89 2.52
N TYR A 103 15.96 6.77 3.83
CA TYR A 103 16.98 7.57 4.52
C TYR A 103 18.39 6.96 4.48
N SER A 104 18.56 5.71 4.06
CA SER A 104 19.89 5.10 3.89
C SER A 104 20.70 5.73 2.76
N ASP A 105 22.03 5.69 2.87
CA ASP A 105 22.95 6.17 1.81
C ASP A 105 22.66 5.52 0.46
N VAL A 106 22.37 4.21 0.48
CA VAL A 106 22.06 3.42 -0.72
C VAL A 106 20.76 3.90 -1.35
N GLY A 107 19.69 4.06 -0.56
CA GLY A 107 18.40 4.53 -1.06
C GLY A 107 18.47 5.95 -1.61
N GLN A 108 19.19 6.85 -0.94
CA GLN A 108 19.42 8.21 -1.45
C GLN A 108 20.28 8.25 -2.72
N ALA A 109 21.32 7.41 -2.80
CA ALA A 109 22.15 7.30 -4.01
C ALA A 109 21.34 6.75 -5.20
N LEU A 110 20.53 5.72 -4.99
CA LEU A 110 19.67 5.13 -6.01
C LEU A 110 18.56 6.09 -6.45
N SER A 111 17.95 6.81 -5.50
CA SER A 111 16.96 7.85 -5.79
C SER A 111 17.54 8.92 -6.72
N ARG A 112 18.74 9.45 -6.41
CA ARG A 112 19.45 10.41 -7.26
C ARG A 112 19.70 9.86 -8.67
N LYS A 113 20.16 8.60 -8.79
CA LYS A 113 20.34 7.95 -10.09
C LYS A 113 19.01 7.80 -10.86
N SER A 114 17.94 7.39 -10.17
CA SER A 114 16.61 7.21 -10.78
C SER A 114 16.04 8.52 -11.32
N GLN A 115 16.22 9.63 -10.59
CA GLN A 115 15.78 10.96 -11.02
C GLN A 115 16.46 11.40 -12.32
N ILE A 116 17.77 11.13 -12.46
CA ILE A 116 18.52 11.41 -13.69
C ILE A 116 17.96 10.61 -14.87
N LEU A 117 17.67 9.33 -14.68
CA LEU A 117 17.08 8.48 -15.72
C LEU A 117 15.68 8.93 -16.13
N THR A 118 14.82 9.29 -15.17
CA THR A 118 13.48 9.82 -15.49
C THR A 118 13.51 11.17 -16.18
N ARG A 119 14.55 12.00 -15.99
CA ARG A 119 14.73 13.26 -16.74
C ARG A 119 15.06 13.04 -18.22
N ALA A 120 15.62 11.88 -18.58
CA ALA A 120 15.89 11.51 -19.96
C ALA A 120 14.66 10.91 -20.68
N MET A 121 13.56 10.62 -19.97
CA MET A 121 12.31 10.15 -20.59
C MET A 121 11.49 11.34 -21.11
N PRO A 122 10.90 11.26 -22.32
CA PRO A 122 10.08 12.34 -22.86
C PRO A 122 8.89 12.60 -21.95
N ALA A 123 8.58 13.89 -21.74
CA ALA A 123 7.66 14.42 -20.73
C ALA A 123 6.17 14.02 -20.86
N GLY A 124 5.83 12.94 -21.57
CA GLY A 124 4.45 12.54 -21.87
C GLY A 124 4.09 11.06 -21.65
N THR A 125 5.02 10.20 -21.22
CA THR A 125 4.73 8.76 -21.06
C THR A 125 4.19 8.36 -19.69
N LEU A 126 4.41 9.20 -18.68
CA LEU A 126 3.76 9.09 -17.36
C LEU A 126 2.84 10.31 -17.25
N GLY A 127 1.55 10.08 -17.03
CA GLY A 127 0.60 11.17 -16.75
C GLY A 127 1.16 12.10 -15.68
N PRO A 128 0.78 13.39 -15.67
CA PRO A 128 1.34 14.36 -14.75
C PRO A 128 1.26 13.81 -13.33
N ALA A 129 2.39 13.81 -12.62
CA ALA A 129 2.40 13.51 -11.19
C ALA A 129 1.29 14.34 -10.53
N PRO A 130 0.44 13.75 -9.68
CA PRO A 130 -0.63 14.49 -9.03
C PRO A 130 0.00 15.70 -8.34
N THR A 131 -0.33 16.89 -8.83
CA THR A 131 0.27 18.15 -8.38
C THR A 131 0.10 18.29 -6.87
N LYS A 132 1.03 18.97 -6.18
CA LYS A 132 0.92 19.27 -4.74
C LYS A 132 -0.46 19.82 -4.31
N LYS A 133 -1.19 20.52 -5.20
CA LYS A 133 -2.61 20.91 -5.02
C LYS A 133 -3.60 19.76 -4.71
N LEU A 134 -3.28 18.51 -5.04
CA LEU A 134 -4.06 17.32 -4.70
C LEU A 134 -3.71 16.78 -3.30
N MET A 135 -2.50 17.05 -2.80
CA MET A 135 -2.02 16.64 -1.48
C MET A 135 -2.19 17.73 -0.40
N GLU A 136 -2.15 19.01 -0.79
CA GLU A 136 -2.21 20.18 0.11
C GLU A 136 -3.62 20.71 0.36
N LYS A 137 -4.67 20.14 -0.25
CA LYS A 137 -6.03 20.51 0.16
C LYS A 137 -6.23 20.05 1.60
N PRO A 138 -6.42 20.96 2.57
CA PRO A 138 -6.86 20.56 3.89
C PRO A 138 -8.18 19.81 3.70
N ILE A 139 -8.35 18.65 4.34
CA ILE A 139 -9.66 17.99 4.44
C ILE A 139 -10.54 18.79 5.44
N GLU A 140 -10.56 20.12 5.32
CA GLU A 140 -11.30 21.02 6.19
C GLU A 140 -11.93 22.09 5.32
N LYS A 141 -12.95 21.64 4.61
CA LYS A 141 -14.34 22.06 4.78
C LYS A 141 -15.11 21.25 3.76
N ALA A 142 -15.27 19.95 4.04
CA ALA A 142 -16.53 19.30 3.69
C ALA A 142 -17.62 19.90 4.61
N GLY A 143 -17.80 21.22 4.49
CA GLY A 143 -19.02 21.86 4.91
C GLY A 143 -20.12 21.10 4.21
N ALA A 144 -21.21 20.90 4.95
CA ALA A 144 -22.46 20.36 4.49
C ALA A 144 -22.96 21.16 3.26
N ARG A 145 -22.35 20.94 2.11
CA ARG A 145 -22.97 21.21 0.83
C ARG A 145 -23.93 20.07 0.70
N LYS A 146 -25.22 20.37 0.73
CA LYS A 146 -26.29 19.51 0.24
C LYS A 146 -26.00 19.19 -1.25
N GLN A 147 -24.97 18.39 -1.53
CA GLN A 147 -24.92 17.57 -2.72
C GLN A 147 -25.86 16.44 -2.39
N THR A 148 -27.10 16.58 -2.86
CA THR A 148 -28.02 15.48 -3.08
C THR A 148 -27.22 14.25 -3.47
N GLU A 149 -27.19 13.26 -2.58
CA GLU A 149 -26.47 12.01 -2.72
C GLU A 149 -26.85 11.38 -4.07
N ARG A 150 -25.93 11.40 -5.03
CA ARG A 150 -25.98 10.47 -6.16
C ARG A 150 -24.77 9.57 -6.03
N ARG A 151 -24.93 8.55 -5.17
CA ARG A 151 -23.92 7.52 -4.92
C ARG A 151 -23.64 6.79 -6.25
N ALA A 152 -22.36 6.70 -6.62
CA ALA A 152 -21.94 5.74 -7.64
C ALA A 152 -22.36 4.33 -7.17
N ARG A 153 -22.91 3.53 -8.07
CA ARG A 153 -23.33 2.15 -7.77
C ARG A 153 -22.15 1.23 -8.03
N PHE A 154 -21.89 0.30 -7.13
CA PHE A 154 -20.81 -0.67 -7.26
C PHE A 154 -21.40 -2.05 -7.52
N CYS A 155 -20.81 -2.80 -8.45
CA CYS A 155 -21.16 -4.20 -8.61
C CYS A 155 -20.66 -5.00 -7.40
N ARG A 156 -21.55 -5.65 -6.66
CA ARG A 156 -21.18 -6.47 -5.49
C ARG A 156 -20.40 -7.74 -5.85
N HIS A 157 -20.42 -8.13 -7.12
CA HIS A 157 -19.78 -9.36 -7.55
C HIS A 157 -18.33 -9.16 -7.99
N CYS A 158 -18.04 -8.11 -8.77
CA CYS A 158 -16.70 -7.83 -9.29
C CYS A 158 -16.10 -6.50 -8.84
N GLY A 159 -16.83 -5.69 -8.07
CA GLY A 159 -16.34 -4.38 -7.58
C GLY A 159 -16.31 -3.28 -8.63
N PHE A 160 -16.77 -3.54 -9.87
CA PHE A 160 -16.76 -2.53 -10.94
C PHE A 160 -17.64 -1.33 -10.58
N GLU A 161 -17.07 -0.12 -10.76
CA GLU A 161 -17.77 1.14 -10.54
C GLU A 161 -18.71 1.43 -11.71
N ILE A 162 -20.00 1.50 -11.43
CA ILE A 162 -21.01 1.79 -12.43
C ILE A 162 -21.37 3.26 -12.30
N GLY A 163 -20.96 4.00 -13.33
CA GLY A 163 -21.29 5.42 -13.47
C GLY A 163 -22.79 5.68 -13.44
N LEU A 164 -23.17 6.95 -13.30
CA LEU A 164 -24.54 7.40 -13.06
C LEU A 164 -25.57 6.99 -14.14
N SER A 165 -25.11 6.56 -15.32
CA SER A 165 -25.92 6.14 -16.47
C SER A 165 -25.89 4.64 -16.78
N GLY A 166 -25.26 3.82 -15.92
CA GLY A 166 -25.18 2.37 -16.15
C GLY A 166 -26.52 1.65 -15.97
N GLY A 167 -26.81 0.70 -16.87
CA GLY A 167 -28.00 -0.15 -16.83
C GLY A 167 -28.09 -1.03 -15.58
N GLN A 168 -29.19 -1.77 -15.43
CA GLN A 168 -29.43 -2.66 -14.28
C GLN A 168 -28.44 -3.83 -14.19
N LYS A 169 -27.63 -4.08 -15.23
CA LYS A 169 -26.63 -5.14 -15.27
C LYS A 169 -25.23 -4.59 -15.38
N CYS A 170 -24.30 -5.21 -14.66
CA CYS A 170 -22.89 -4.88 -14.72
C CYS A 170 -22.32 -5.21 -16.11
N PRO A 171 -21.63 -4.29 -16.79
CA PRO A 171 -21.05 -4.55 -18.10
C PRO A 171 -19.88 -5.55 -18.05
N VAL A 172 -19.30 -5.79 -16.88
CA VAL A 172 -18.14 -6.68 -16.71
C VAL A 172 -18.56 -8.12 -16.42
N CYS A 173 -19.55 -8.32 -15.54
CA CYS A 173 -19.93 -9.67 -15.07
C CYS A 173 -21.40 -10.03 -15.29
N GLY A 174 -22.20 -9.14 -15.88
CA GLY A 174 -23.62 -9.38 -16.17
C GLY A 174 -24.54 -9.52 -14.95
N SER A 175 -24.01 -9.37 -13.73
CA SER A 175 -24.77 -9.42 -12.49
C SER A 175 -25.64 -8.17 -12.30
N ASP A 176 -26.77 -8.32 -11.61
CA ASP A 176 -27.68 -7.21 -11.34
C ASP A 176 -27.10 -6.19 -10.35
N VAL A 177 -27.36 -4.92 -10.61
CA VAL A 177 -26.80 -3.75 -9.94
C VAL A 177 -27.95 -3.03 -9.25
N ARG A 178 -28.11 -3.26 -7.95
CA ARG A 178 -29.03 -2.49 -7.10
C ARG A 178 -28.32 -1.29 -6.51
#